data_AF-A0A183VCR7-F1
#
_entry.id   AF-A0A183VCR7-F1
#
_cell.length_a   1.000
_cell.length_b   1.000
_cell.length_c   1.000
_cell.angle_alpha   90.00
_cell.angle_beta   90.00
_cell.angle_gamma   90.00
#
_symmetry.space_group_name_H-M   'P 1'
#
loop_
_entity.id
_entity.type
_entity.pdbx_description
1 polymer ?
#
loop_
_entity_poly.entity_id
_entity_poly.type
_entity_poly.pdbx_seq_one_letter_code
_entity_poly.pdbx_strand_id
1 'polypeptide(L)' 'LMYLCERFSFTAEFVSAEILAEKRREEKRIAEMNINPFNWDRVIKYNMQNCRSWLSHYDVAWKGRYK' A
#
# COMPACT_ATOMS: atom_id res chain seq x y z
N LEU A 1 22.00 -2.27 -14.60
CA LEU A 1 21.19 -1.40 -13.72
C LEU A 1 20.59 -2.16 -12.55
N MET A 2 20.04 -3.37 -12.74
CA MET A 2 19.47 -4.17 -11.64
C MET A 2 20.47 -4.47 -10.50
N TYR A 3 21.74 -4.78 -10.80
CA TYR A 3 22.76 -5.06 -9.77
C TYR A 3 23.02 -3.86 -8.82
N LEU A 4 22.71 -2.64 -9.25
CA LEU A 4 22.89 -1.44 -8.42
C LEU A 4 21.80 -1.36 -7.35
N CYS A 5 20.58 -1.78 -7.68
CA CYS A 5 19.45 -1.81 -6.75
C CYS A 5 19.73 -2.72 -5.54
N GLU A 6 20.43 -3.84 -5.75
CA GLU A 6 20.78 -4.81 -4.71
C GLU A 6 21.84 -4.29 -3.70
N ARG A 7 22.53 -3.20 -4.05
CA ARG A 7 23.57 -2.61 -3.17
C ARG A 7 23.01 -1.66 -2.12
N PHE A 8 21.75 -1.25 -2.24
CA PHE A 8 21.15 -0.36 -1.26
C PHE A 8 20.70 -1.14 -0.03
N SER A 9 20.79 -0.50 1.15
CA SER A 9 20.32 -1.08 2.42
C SER A 9 18.79 -1.11 2.55
N PHE A 10 18.07 -0.71 1.50
CA PHE A 10 16.62 -0.67 1.43
C PHE A 10 16.14 -1.26 0.12
N THR A 11 14.89 -1.73 0.08
CA THR A 11 14.31 -2.33 -1.12
C THR A 11 14.22 -1.29 -2.24
N ALA A 12 15.05 -1.47 -3.27
CA ALA A 12 15.06 -0.66 -4.47
C ALA A 12 14.73 -1.54 -5.66
N GLU A 13 13.92 -1.02 -6.58
CA GLU A 13 13.54 -1.71 -7.80
C GLU A 13 13.85 -0.82 -9.00
N PHE A 14 14.31 -1.44 -10.08
CA PHE A 14 14.47 -0.73 -11.33
C PHE A 14 13.10 -0.50 -11.97
N VAL A 15 12.78 0.76 -12.27
CA VAL A 15 11.50 1.15 -12.87
C VAL A 15 11.72 2.05 -14.09
N SER A 16 10.91 1.83 -15.13
CA SER A 16 10.72 2.75 -16.24
C SER A 16 9.36 3.43 -16.13
N ALA A 17 9.10 4.46 -16.95
CA ALA A 17 7.80 5.14 -16.99
C ALA A 17 6.65 4.16 -17.30
N GLU A 18 6.89 3.20 -18.20
CA GLU A 18 5.91 2.18 -18.58
C GLU A 18 5.63 1.20 -17.43
N ILE A 19 6.68 0.69 -16.78
CA ILE A 19 6.56 -0.22 -15.63
C ILE A 19 5.80 0.46 -14.48
N LEU A 20 6.09 1.74 -14.20
CA LEU A 20 5.37 2.52 -13.19
C LEU A 20 3.88 2.69 -13.54
N ALA A 21 3.57 2.97 -14.81
CA ALA A 21 2.18 3.10 -15.25
C ALA A 21 1.43 1.77 -15.12
N GLU A 22 2.07 0.66 -15.47
CA GLU A 22 1.50 -0.68 -15.33
C GLU A 22 1.24 -1.06 -13.87
N LYS A 23 2.21 -0.85 -12.97
CA LYS A 23 2.04 -1.09 -11.54
C LYS A 23 0.84 -0.33 -10.96
N ARG A 24 0.68 0.95 -11.33
CA ARG A 24 -0.48 1.76 -10.90
C ARG A 24 -1.81 1.22 -11.44
N ARG A 25 -1.84 0.68 -12.67
CA ARG A 25 -3.05 0.05 -13.23
C ARG A 25 -3.37 -1.24 -12.49
N GLU A 26 -2.36 -2.05 -12.21
CA GLU A 26 -2.52 -3.32 -11.49
C GLU A 26 -2.99 -3.08 -10.05
N GLU A 27 -2.42 -2.12 -9.33
CA GLU A 27 -2.88 -1.73 -7.99
C GLU A 27 -4.36 -1.32 -7.98
N LYS A 28 -4.80 -0.55 -8.98
CA LYS A 28 -6.21 -0.19 -9.13
C LYS A 28 -7.08 -1.41 -9.41
N ARG A 29 -6.64 -2.28 -10.31
CA ARG A 29 -7.36 -3.51 -10.65
C ARG A 29 -7.51 -4.42 -9.43
N ILE A 30 -6.46 -4.59 -8.63
CA ILE A 30 -6.51 -5.37 -7.39
C ILE A 30 -7.48 -4.74 -6.39
N ALA A 31 -7.47 -3.41 -6.25
CA ALA A 31 -8.39 -2.72 -5.35
C ALA A 31 -9.86 -2.88 -5.77
N GLU A 32 -10.14 -2.85 -7.08
CA GLU A 32 -11.48 -3.03 -7.65
C GLU A 32 -11.96 -4.49 -7.58
N MET A 33 -11.05 -5.45 -7.81
CA MET A 33 -11.34 -6.88 -7.77
C MET A 33 -11.28 -7.47 -6.34
N ASN A 34 -11.06 -6.64 -5.32
CA ASN A 34 -11.00 -7.11 -3.95
C ASN A 34 -12.39 -7.58 -3.48
N ILE A 35 -12.54 -8.90 -3.30
CA ILE A 35 -13.77 -9.55 -2.81
C ILE A 35 -13.94 -9.34 -1.31
N ASN A 36 -12.85 -9.06 -0.57
CA ASN A 36 -12.90 -8.91 0.87
C ASN A 36 -13.79 -7.71 1.26
N PRO A 37 -14.86 -7.91 2.05
CA PRO A 37 -15.73 -6.82 2.49
C PRO A 37 -15.05 -5.83 3.43
N PHE A 38 -13.88 -6.18 3.99
CA PHE A 38 -13.08 -5.35 4.88
C PHE A 38 -11.91 -4.73 4.11
N ASN A 39 -11.96 -3.41 3.94
CA ASN A 39 -10.84 -2.60 3.47
C ASN A 39 -10.45 -1.57 4.55
N TRP A 40 -9.21 -1.08 4.49
CA TRP A 40 -8.71 -0.09 5.44
C TRP A 40 -9.59 1.16 5.52
N ASP A 41 -10.09 1.63 4.37
CA ASP A 41 -10.99 2.77 4.27
C ASP A 41 -12.26 2.59 5.11
N ARG A 42 -12.91 1.41 5.02
CA ARG A 42 -14.14 1.08 5.75
C ARG A 42 -13.85 0.87 7.23
N VAL A 43 -12.80 0.11 7.56
CA VAL A 43 -12.43 -0.20 8.94
C VAL A 43 -12.13 1.08 9.73
N ILE A 44 -11.31 1.97 9.16
CA ILE A 44 -10.95 3.25 9.77
C ILE A 44 -12.14 4.21 9.85
N LYS A 45 -12.94 4.30 8.77
CA LYS A 45 -14.10 5.21 8.70
C LYS A 45 -15.10 4.92 9.81
N TYR A 46 -15.44 3.65 10.02
CA TYR A 46 -16.42 3.24 11.03
C TYR A 46 -15.81 2.92 12.40
N ASN A 47 -14.49 3.15 12.59
CA ASN A 47 -13.75 2.77 13.80
C ASN A 47 -14.11 1.34 14.25
N MET A 48 -14.09 0.40 13.30
CA MET A 48 -14.53 -0.97 13.56
C MET A 48 -13.66 -1.59 14.67
N GLN A 49 -14.30 -2.23 15.65
CA GLN A 49 -13.64 -2.83 16.81
C GLN A 49 -12.71 -1.87 17.58
N ASN A 50 -13.01 -0.57 17.55
CA ASN A 50 -12.18 0.46 18.19
C ASN A 50 -10.72 0.48 17.68
N CYS A 51 -10.50 0.21 16.40
CA CYS A 51 -9.16 0.16 15.81
C CYS A 51 -8.33 1.44 16.03
N ARG A 52 -8.98 2.61 16.14
CA ARG A 52 -8.28 3.90 16.32
C ARG A 52 -7.53 4.02 17.65
N SER A 53 -7.86 3.25 18.67
CA SER A 53 -7.07 3.26 19.91
C SER A 53 -5.69 2.61 19.76
N TRP A 54 -5.51 1.78 18.73
CA TRP A 54 -4.29 1.01 18.47
C TRP A 54 -3.48 1.59 17.30
N LEU A 55 -4.13 2.35 16.42
CA LEU A 55 -3.51 2.92 15.23
C LEU A 55 -2.93 4.31 15.53
N SER A 56 -1.71 4.54 15.05
CA SER A 56 -1.12 5.87 15.01
C SER A 56 -1.81 6.74 13.96
N HIS A 57 -1.64 8.06 14.08
CA HIS A 57 -2.08 9.00 13.07
C HIS A 57 -1.53 8.68 11.68
N TYR A 58 -0.28 8.20 11.60
CA TYR A 58 0.37 7.82 10.35
C TYR A 58 -0.22 6.54 9.75
N ASP A 59 -0.60 5.56 10.57
CA ASP A 59 -1.25 4.34 10.09
C ASP A 59 -2.58 4.66 9.42
N VAL A 60 -3.30 5.64 9.96
CA VAL A 60 -4.55 6.16 9.40
C VAL A 60 -4.30 6.91 8.09
N ALA A 61 -3.30 7.80 8.06
CA ALA A 61 -2.97 8.59 6.87
C ALA A 61 -2.51 7.71 5.70
N TRP A 62 -1.71 6.68 5.99
CA TRP A 62 -1.11 5.80 4.99
C TRP A 62 -1.86 4.47 4.79
N LYS A 63 -2.98 4.29 5.50
CA LYS A 63 -3.86 3.10 5.41
C LYS A 63 -3.09 1.78 5.58
N GLY A 64 -2.16 1.75 6.54
CA GLY A 64 -1.36 0.56 6.85
C GLY A 64 -0.41 0.09 5.75
N ARG A 65 -0.04 0.95 4.78
CA ARG A 65 0.90 0.59 3.69
C ARG A 65 2.37 0.61 4.10
N TYR A 66 2.70 1.24 5.23
CA TYR A 66 4.06 1.38 5.73
C TYR A 66 4.10 1.00 7.22
N LYS A 67 5.25 0.52 7.69
CA LYS A 67 5.51 0.11 9.07
C LYS A 67 6.86 0.62 9.52
#